data_AF-A0A848VIP9-F1
#
_entry.id   AF-A0A848VIP9-F1
#
_cell.length_a   1.000
_cell.length_b   1.000
_cell.length_c   1.000
_cell.angle_alpha   90.00
_cell.angle_beta   90.00
_cell.angle_gamma   90.00
#
_symmetry.space_group_name_H-M   'P 1'
#
loop_
_entity.id
_entity.type
_entity.pdbx_description
1 polymer ?
#
loop_
_entity_poly.entity_id
_entity_poly.type
_entity_poly.pdbx_seq_one_letter_code
_entity_poly.pdbx_strand_id
1 'polypeptide(L)'
;MGIKDILLNKGWAGRTIDRPETIERINPVIMELTGLMHFYEDAAARLGGTAADEIHGSLRIMRGDIGKLCEVVYSCGGVAYSGTDIEPGSLKLGDSLFEELADRERAFVALVAEEADVEHQIRTRAVLSVAGANGETRLKVLRGLSGR
;
A
#
# COMPACT_ATOMS: atom_id res chain seq x y z
N MET A 1 22.94 36.51 2.55
CA MET A 1 22.18 35.41 1.91
C MET A 1 22.49 35.51 0.42
N GLY A 2 23.30 34.59 -0.10
CA GLY A 2 23.95 34.78 -1.40
C GLY A 2 23.14 34.18 -2.56
N ILE A 3 23.31 34.73 -3.76
CA ILE A 3 22.78 34.18 -5.03
C ILE A 3 23.14 32.68 -5.22
N LYS A 4 24.24 32.23 -4.62
CA LYS A 4 24.68 30.83 -4.63
C LYS A 4 23.76 29.89 -3.83
N ASP A 5 23.13 30.37 -2.75
CA ASP A 5 22.19 29.58 -1.93
C ASP A 5 20.86 29.35 -2.67
N ILE A 6 20.50 30.27 -3.57
CA ILE A 6 19.27 30.21 -4.38
C ILE A 6 19.44 29.27 -5.59
N LEU A 7 20.65 29.15 -6.13
CA LEU A 7 20.94 28.32 -7.31
C LEU A 7 21.32 26.87 -6.96
N LEU A 8 21.91 26.61 -5.78
CA LEU A 8 22.31 25.25 -5.37
C LEU A 8 21.21 24.46 -4.65
N ASN A 9 20.17 25.12 -4.13
CA ASN A 9 19.01 24.43 -3.51
C ASN A 9 17.79 24.28 -4.42
N LYS A 10 17.83 24.78 -5.67
CA LYS A 10 16.71 24.68 -6.63
C LYS A 10 17.17 24.49 -8.08
N GLY A 11 18.21 23.69 -8.29
CA GLY A 11 18.63 23.30 -9.64
C GLY A 11 17.62 22.33 -10.25
N TRP A 12 16.69 22.80 -11.09
CA TRP A 12 15.68 21.96 -11.77
C TRP A 12 14.88 21.04 -10.81
N ALA A 13 14.85 21.42 -9.53
CA ALA A 13 14.52 20.64 -8.36
C ALA A 13 13.70 21.54 -7.44
N GLY A 14 12.43 21.72 -7.81
CA GLY A 14 11.50 22.62 -7.10
C GLY A 14 10.18 21.97 -6.75
N ARG A 15 10.07 20.63 -6.83
CA ARG A 15 8.80 19.93 -6.65
C ARG A 15 8.85 18.67 -5.81
N THR A 16 10.01 18.02 -5.67
CA THR A 16 10.09 16.79 -4.89
C THR A 16 9.93 17.09 -3.39
N ILE A 17 8.98 16.44 -2.75
CA ILE A 17 8.73 16.60 -1.32
C ILE A 17 9.95 16.18 -0.49
N ASP A 18 10.05 16.72 0.72
CA ASP A 18 11.18 16.38 1.60
C ASP A 18 11.00 15.00 2.28
N ARG A 19 12.03 14.59 3.03
CA ARG A 19 12.04 13.28 3.71
C ARG A 19 10.97 13.19 4.82
N PRO A 20 10.85 14.18 5.74
CA PRO A 20 9.75 14.21 6.70
C PRO A 20 8.38 14.07 6.05
N GLU A 21 8.11 14.84 5.01
CA GLU A 21 6.84 14.76 4.29
C GLU A 21 6.65 13.37 3.66
N THR A 22 7.68 12.80 3.02
CA THR A 22 7.61 11.41 2.51
C THR A 22 7.21 10.42 3.61
N ILE A 23 7.76 10.54 4.81
CA ILE A 23 7.44 9.66 5.96
C ILE A 23 5.98 9.82 6.37
N GLU A 24 5.52 11.06 6.53
CA GLU A 24 4.15 11.37 6.93
C GLU A 24 3.12 10.86 5.92
N ARG A 25 3.47 10.86 4.63
CA ARG A 25 2.57 10.44 3.55
C ARG A 25 2.57 8.94 3.27
N ILE A 26 3.72 8.28 3.38
CA ILE A 26 3.83 6.84 3.11
C ILE A 26 3.28 5.98 4.26
N ASN A 27 3.37 6.45 5.51
CA ASN A 27 2.87 5.68 6.65
C ASN A 27 1.36 5.34 6.57
N PRO A 28 0.47 6.29 6.19
CA PRO A 28 -0.93 5.98 5.92
C PRO A 28 -1.13 4.88 4.85
N VAL A 29 -0.33 4.87 3.78
CA VAL A 29 -0.40 3.83 2.74
C VAL A 29 -0.01 2.46 3.31
N ILE A 30 1.01 2.41 4.17
CA ILE A 30 1.41 1.17 4.88
C ILE A 30 0.28 0.69 5.80
N MET A 31 -0.31 1.61 6.56
CA MET A 31 -1.40 1.32 7.49
C MET A 31 -2.61 0.71 6.78
N GLU A 32 -3.06 1.33 5.69
CA GLU A 32 -4.19 0.84 4.89
C GLU A 32 -3.90 -0.53 4.28
N LEU A 33 -2.71 -0.73 3.71
CA LEU A 33 -2.34 -2.04 3.15
C LEU A 33 -2.22 -3.13 4.23
N THR A 34 -1.75 -2.77 5.43
CA THR A 34 -1.65 -3.69 6.57
C THR A 34 -3.04 -4.09 7.06
N GLY A 35 -3.96 -3.12 7.21
CA GLY A 35 -5.36 -3.41 7.54
C GLY A 35 -6.04 -4.27 6.47
N LEU A 36 -5.84 -3.96 5.19
CA LEU A 36 -6.33 -4.75 4.07
C LEU A 36 -5.80 -6.20 4.12
N MET A 37 -4.52 -6.39 4.44
CA MET A 37 -3.92 -7.72 4.57
C MET A 37 -4.66 -8.57 5.61
N HIS A 38 -5.07 -8.00 6.74
CA HIS A 38 -5.84 -8.74 7.75
C HIS A 38 -7.23 -9.15 7.26
N PHE A 39 -7.91 -8.32 6.45
CA PHE A 39 -9.15 -8.75 5.80
C PHE A 39 -8.90 -9.91 4.82
N TYR A 40 -7.79 -9.90 4.09
CA TYR A 40 -7.39 -11.04 3.25
C TYR A 40 -7.09 -12.30 4.08
N GLU A 41 -6.53 -12.15 5.29
CA GLU A 41 -6.31 -13.28 6.22
C GLU A 41 -7.63 -13.87 6.73
N ASP A 42 -8.61 -13.03 7.10
CA ASP A 42 -9.96 -13.48 7.46
C ASP A 42 -10.62 -14.23 6.29
N ALA A 43 -10.48 -13.72 5.07
CA ALA A 43 -10.99 -14.40 3.89
C ALA A 43 -10.31 -15.76 3.66
N ALA A 44 -8.99 -15.83 3.77
CA ALA A 44 -8.24 -17.08 3.62
C ALA A 44 -8.69 -18.14 4.65
N ALA A 45 -8.99 -17.73 5.88
CA ALA A 45 -9.45 -18.62 6.94
C ALA A 45 -10.87 -19.19 6.70
N ARG A 46 -11.70 -18.50 5.90
CA ARG A 46 -13.09 -18.88 5.60
C ARG A 46 -13.24 -19.63 4.28
N LEU A 47 -12.30 -19.43 3.35
CA LEU A 47 -12.32 -20.05 2.03
C LEU A 47 -11.60 -21.41 2.04
N GLY A 48 -11.88 -22.23 1.02
CA GLY A 48 -11.22 -23.51 0.81
C GLY A 48 -10.84 -23.73 -0.65
N GLY A 49 -9.97 -24.72 -0.89
CA GLY A 49 -9.52 -25.09 -2.23
C GLY A 49 -8.84 -23.95 -2.98
N THR A 50 -9.05 -23.89 -4.29
CA THR A 50 -8.39 -22.93 -5.19
C THR A 50 -8.63 -21.47 -4.80
N ALA A 51 -9.80 -21.13 -4.22
CA ALA A 51 -10.06 -19.77 -3.76
C ALA A 51 -9.11 -19.35 -2.63
N ALA A 52 -8.86 -20.25 -1.67
CA ALA A 52 -7.89 -20.00 -0.60
C ALA A 52 -6.46 -19.86 -1.15
N ASP A 53 -6.08 -20.67 -2.15
CA ASP A 53 -4.75 -20.59 -2.79
C ASP A 53 -4.52 -19.25 -3.50
N GLU A 54 -5.52 -18.75 -4.23
CA GLU A 54 -5.47 -17.45 -4.91
C GLU A 54 -5.34 -16.28 -3.90
N ILE A 55 -6.06 -16.36 -2.77
CA ILE A 55 -5.97 -15.38 -1.67
C ILE A 55 -4.61 -15.46 -0.96
N HIS A 56 -4.07 -16.65 -0.68
CA HIS A 56 -2.72 -16.80 -0.12
C HIS A 56 -1.62 -16.28 -1.06
N GLY A 57 -1.80 -16.46 -2.38
CA GLY A 57 -0.95 -15.85 -3.39
C GLY A 57 -0.93 -14.32 -3.27
N SER A 58 -2.10 -13.72 -3.10
CA SER A 58 -2.26 -12.26 -2.90
C SER A 58 -1.60 -11.79 -1.61
N LEU A 59 -1.83 -12.47 -0.49
CA LEU A 59 -1.21 -12.17 0.81
C LEU A 59 0.32 -12.16 0.76
N ARG A 60 0.91 -13.09 0.01
CA ARG A 60 2.38 -13.14 -0.17
C ARG A 60 2.91 -11.90 -0.89
N ILE A 61 2.20 -11.40 -1.89
CA ILE A 61 2.58 -10.19 -2.62
C ILE A 61 2.40 -8.96 -1.71
N MET A 62 1.29 -8.87 -0.98
CA MET A 62 1.02 -7.77 -0.05
C MET A 62 2.12 -7.60 1.00
N ARG A 63 2.62 -8.70 1.59
CA ARG A 63 3.77 -8.64 2.52
C ARG A 63 5.02 -8.05 1.88
N GLY A 64 5.27 -8.38 0.61
CA GLY A 64 6.37 -7.81 -0.16
C GLY A 64 6.19 -6.30 -0.38
N ASP A 65 4.98 -5.88 -0.76
CA ASP A 65 4.63 -4.47 -0.97
C ASP A 65 4.77 -3.66 0.33
N ILE A 66 4.24 -4.16 1.45
CA ILE A 66 4.39 -3.56 2.79
C ILE A 66 5.87 -3.41 3.13
N GLY A 67 6.67 -4.46 2.94
CA GLY A 67 8.12 -4.41 3.19
C GLY A 67 8.81 -3.32 2.38
N LYS A 68 8.43 -3.13 1.10
CA LYS A 68 8.99 -2.08 0.24
C LYS A 68 8.55 -0.68 0.62
N LEU A 69 7.31 -0.50 1.06
CA LEU A 69 6.84 0.78 1.58
C LEU A 69 7.55 1.12 2.91
N CYS A 70 7.75 0.15 3.81
CA CYS A 70 8.54 0.34 5.02
C CYS A 70 9.99 0.73 4.71
N GLU A 71 10.62 0.09 3.71
CA GLU A 71 11.96 0.47 3.24
C GLU A 71 12.04 1.94 2.80
N VAL A 72 10.98 2.51 2.21
CA VAL A 72 10.92 3.94 1.86
C VAL A 72 11.00 4.80 3.12
N VAL A 73 10.18 4.50 4.12
CA VAL A 73 10.16 5.24 5.40
C VAL A 73 11.52 5.16 6.11
N TYR A 74 12.10 3.96 6.21
CA TYR A 74 13.42 3.76 6.82
C TYR A 74 14.52 4.49 6.06
N SER A 75 14.48 4.50 4.73
CA SER A 75 15.46 5.22 3.90
C SER A 75 15.38 6.74 4.08
N CYS A 76 14.24 7.25 4.52
CA CYS A 76 14.04 8.66 4.86
C CYS A 76 14.44 8.98 6.31
N GLY A 77 14.81 7.97 7.12
CA GLY A 77 15.16 8.12 8.55
C GLY A 77 13.96 8.09 9.50
N GLY A 78 12.79 7.67 9.02
CA GLY A 78 11.57 7.56 9.81
C GLY A 78 11.36 6.18 10.43
N VAL A 79 10.27 6.06 11.20
CA VAL A 79 9.76 4.78 11.72
C VAL A 79 8.51 4.43 10.93
N ALA A 80 8.51 3.25 10.32
CA ALA A 80 7.36 2.75 9.59
C ALA A 80 6.27 2.25 10.55
N TYR A 81 5.02 2.42 10.17
CA TYR A 81 3.87 1.83 10.86
C TYR A 81 4.06 0.31 11.00
N SER A 82 3.83 -0.21 12.20
CA SER A 82 4.11 -1.59 12.59
C SER A 82 2.87 -2.49 12.62
N GLY A 83 1.67 -1.93 12.65
CA GLY A 83 0.42 -2.69 12.81
C GLY A 83 0.23 -3.35 14.17
N THR A 84 1.07 -3.02 15.16
CA THR A 84 1.02 -3.62 16.51
C THR A 84 -0.20 -3.19 17.33
N ASP A 85 -0.92 -2.19 16.85
CA ASP A 85 -2.20 -1.70 17.35
C ASP A 85 -3.41 -2.47 16.79
N ILE A 86 -3.21 -3.32 15.77
CA ILE A 86 -4.27 -4.17 15.24
C ILE A 86 -4.34 -5.46 16.04
N GLU A 87 -5.42 -5.61 16.79
CA GLU A 87 -5.68 -6.85 17.54
C GLU A 87 -5.96 -8.02 16.57
N PRO A 88 -5.31 -9.19 16.75
CA PRO A 88 -5.53 -10.34 15.88
C PRO A 88 -7.00 -10.74 15.79
N GLY A 89 -7.51 -10.86 14.56
CA GLY A 89 -8.91 -11.22 14.30
C GLY A 89 -9.94 -10.14 14.62
N SER A 90 -9.52 -8.90 14.92
CA SER A 90 -10.43 -7.76 15.11
C SER A 90 -11.03 -7.25 13.79
N LEU A 91 -10.31 -7.41 12.68
CA LEU A 91 -10.77 -7.06 11.34
C LEU A 91 -11.39 -8.30 10.68
N LYS A 92 -12.71 -8.28 10.51
CA LYS A 92 -13.49 -9.38 9.93
C LYS A 92 -14.34 -8.88 8.78
N LEU A 93 -14.49 -9.73 7.76
CA LEU A 93 -15.40 -9.48 6.66
C LEU A 93 -16.81 -9.95 7.02
N GLY A 94 -17.82 -9.31 6.44
CA GLY A 94 -19.20 -9.78 6.55
C GLY A 94 -19.48 -11.00 5.65
N ASP A 95 -20.76 -11.21 5.35
CA ASP A 95 -21.22 -12.30 4.49
C ASP A 95 -20.89 -12.04 3.01
N SER A 96 -20.82 -10.76 2.60
CA SER A 96 -20.45 -10.31 1.25
C SER A 96 -18.92 -10.22 1.06
N LEU A 97 -18.20 -11.25 1.50
CA LEU A 97 -16.74 -11.29 1.63
C LEU A 97 -15.99 -10.74 0.40
N PHE A 98 -16.33 -11.19 -0.81
CA PHE A 98 -15.60 -10.78 -2.02
C PHE A 98 -15.89 -9.35 -2.45
N GLU A 99 -17.14 -8.89 -2.28
CA GLU A 99 -17.53 -7.51 -2.59
C GLU A 99 -16.85 -6.55 -1.61
N GLU A 100 -16.89 -6.87 -0.32
CA GLU A 100 -16.25 -6.10 0.74
C GLU A 100 -14.72 -6.01 0.59
N LEU A 101 -14.06 -7.09 0.17
CA LEU A 101 -12.63 -7.07 -0.17
C LEU A 101 -12.39 -6.20 -1.40
N ALA A 102 -13.22 -6.31 -2.44
CA ALA A 102 -13.04 -5.55 -3.66
C ALA A 102 -13.24 -4.04 -3.43
N ASP A 103 -14.16 -3.65 -2.56
CA ASP A 103 -14.35 -2.25 -2.15
C ASP A 103 -13.12 -1.69 -1.44
N ARG A 104 -12.58 -2.43 -0.47
CA ARG A 104 -11.38 -2.01 0.26
C ARG A 104 -10.14 -1.98 -0.63
N GLU A 105 -10.00 -2.94 -1.53
CA GLU A 105 -8.91 -2.96 -2.52
C GLU A 105 -9.03 -1.79 -3.50
N ARG A 106 -10.25 -1.44 -3.96
CA ARG A 106 -10.48 -0.22 -4.76
C ARG A 106 -10.09 1.04 -4.00
N ALA A 107 -10.45 1.13 -2.72
CA ALA A 107 -10.06 2.27 -1.87
C ALA A 107 -8.54 2.37 -1.74
N PHE A 108 -7.84 1.25 -1.53
CA PHE A 108 -6.37 1.21 -1.49
C PHE A 108 -5.75 1.62 -2.82
N VAL A 109 -6.25 1.12 -3.96
CA VAL A 109 -5.74 1.51 -5.29
C VAL A 109 -5.95 3.00 -5.54
N ALA A 110 -7.11 3.55 -5.16
CA ALA A 110 -7.39 4.98 -5.26
C ALA A 110 -6.42 5.81 -4.39
N LEU A 111 -6.19 5.40 -3.15
CA LEU A 111 -5.20 6.04 -2.26
C LEU A 111 -3.80 6.05 -2.88
N VAL A 112 -3.35 4.92 -3.45
CA VAL A 112 -2.04 4.84 -4.11
C VAL A 112 -1.98 5.73 -5.35
N ALA A 113 -3.07 5.83 -6.11
CA ALA A 113 -3.15 6.71 -7.28
C ALA A 113 -3.05 8.20 -6.88
N GLU A 114 -3.79 8.60 -5.85
CA GLU A 114 -3.71 9.96 -5.28
C GLU A 114 -2.29 10.26 -4.76
N GLU A 115 -1.66 9.30 -4.07
CA GLU A 115 -0.31 9.49 -3.56
C GLU A 115 0.75 9.48 -4.68
N ALA A 116 0.48 8.82 -5.81
CA ALA A 116 1.36 8.82 -6.97
C ALA A 116 1.39 10.17 -7.70
N ASP A 117 0.36 11.01 -7.54
CA ASP A 117 0.34 12.39 -8.05
C ASP A 117 1.22 13.34 -7.22
N VAL A 118 1.65 12.90 -6.03
CA VAL A 118 2.63 13.63 -5.22
C VAL A 118 4.03 13.42 -5.79
N GLU A 119 4.80 14.49 -5.82
CA GLU A 119 6.17 14.49 -6.32
C GLU A 119 7.14 13.85 -5.32
N HIS A 120 7.04 12.54 -5.14
CA HIS A 120 8.02 11.77 -4.36
C HIS A 120 9.34 11.61 -5.11
N GLN A 121 10.38 11.16 -4.41
CA GLN A 121 11.59 10.66 -5.07
C GLN A 121 11.25 9.52 -6.06
N ILE A 122 12.01 9.43 -7.15
CA ILE A 122 11.77 8.43 -8.23
C ILE A 122 11.60 7.01 -7.68
N ARG A 123 12.43 6.61 -6.70
CA ARG A 123 12.35 5.28 -6.10
C ARG A 123 11.02 5.05 -5.38
N THR A 124 10.55 6.03 -4.62
CA THR A 124 9.27 5.95 -3.91
C THR A 124 8.10 5.88 -4.90
N ARG A 125 8.12 6.69 -5.97
CA ARG A 125 7.11 6.61 -7.04
C ARG A 125 7.08 5.23 -7.71
N ALA A 126 8.24 4.62 -7.93
CA ALA A 126 8.32 3.26 -8.47
C ALA A 126 7.71 2.22 -7.51
N VAL A 127 7.95 2.35 -6.20
CA VAL A 127 7.34 1.48 -5.18
C VAL A 127 5.81 1.64 -5.17
N LEU A 128 5.30 2.87 -5.16
CA LEU A 128 3.86 3.15 -5.22
C LEU A 128 3.23 2.58 -6.50
N SER A 129 3.87 2.78 -7.65
CA SER A 129 3.41 2.24 -8.93
C SER A 129 3.29 0.71 -8.93
N VAL A 130 4.28 0.01 -8.35
CA VAL A 130 4.22 -1.45 -8.21
C VAL A 130 3.12 -1.89 -7.25
N ALA A 131 2.99 -1.23 -6.10
CA ALA A 131 1.93 -1.54 -5.13
C ALA A 131 0.54 -1.35 -5.72
N GLY A 132 0.32 -0.27 -6.48
CA GLY A 132 -0.94 -0.02 -7.20
C GLY A 132 -1.21 -1.07 -8.28
N ALA A 133 -0.22 -1.43 -9.08
CA ALA A 133 -0.36 -2.48 -10.10
C ALA A 133 -0.66 -3.87 -9.49
N ASN A 134 -0.08 -4.16 -8.33
CA ASN A 134 -0.38 -5.37 -7.56
C ASN A 134 -1.81 -5.33 -7.01
N GLY A 135 -2.30 -4.18 -6.54
CA GLY A 135 -3.69 -4.00 -6.11
C GLY A 135 -4.69 -4.21 -7.24
N GLU A 136 -4.43 -3.65 -8.42
CA GLU A 136 -5.22 -3.91 -9.64
C GLU A 136 -5.21 -5.39 -10.05
N THR A 137 -4.09 -6.09 -9.82
CA THR A 137 -4.01 -7.53 -10.04
C THR A 137 -4.87 -8.30 -9.04
N ARG A 138 -4.87 -7.89 -7.76
CA ARG A 138 -5.75 -8.47 -6.73
C ARG A 138 -7.23 -8.23 -7.03
N LEU A 139 -7.61 -7.05 -7.54
CA LEU A 139 -8.99 -6.80 -8.00
C LEU A 139 -9.43 -7.77 -9.10
N LYS A 140 -8.55 -8.08 -10.06
CA LYS A 140 -8.84 -9.07 -11.12
C LYS A 140 -9.04 -10.46 -10.54
N VAL A 141 -8.24 -10.85 -9.55
CA VAL A 141 -8.38 -12.12 -8.81
C VAL A 141 -9.73 -12.16 -8.11
N LEU A 142 -10.06 -11.14 -7.31
CA LEU A 142 -11.33 -11.07 -6.57
C LEU A 142 -12.55 -11.17 -7.50
N ARG A 143 -12.53 -10.49 -8.64
CA ARG A 143 -13.58 -10.59 -9.66
C ARG A 143 -13.69 -11.99 -10.25
N GLY A 144 -12.55 -12.68 -10.44
CA GLY A 144 -12.51 -14.06 -10.90
C GLY A 144 -13.06 -15.05 -9.88
N LEU A 145 -12.94 -14.74 -8.59
CA LEU A 145 -13.46 -15.55 -7.48
C LEU A 145 -14.95 -15.28 -7.21
N SER A 146 -15.42 -14.04 -7.34
CA SER A 146 -16.83 -13.68 -7.09
C SER A 146 -17.80 -14.18 -8.16
N GLY A 147 -17.29 -14.52 -9.35
CA GLY A 147 -18.08 -15.06 -10.47
C GLY A 147 -18.14 -16.58 -10.54
N ARG A 148 -17.62 -17.30 -9.52
CA ARG A 148 -17.66 -18.76 -9.40
C ARG A 148 -18.71 -19.17 -8.37
#